data_AF-A0AA42UEJ0-F1
#
_entry.id   AF-A0AA42UEJ0-F1
#
_cell.length_a   1.000
_cell.length_b   1.000
_cell.length_c   1.000
_cell.angle_alpha   90.00
_cell.angle_beta   90.00
_cell.angle_gamma   90.00
#
_symmetry.space_group_name_H-M   'P 1'
#
loop_
_entity.id
_entity.type
_entity.pdbx_description
1 polymer ?
#
loop_
_entity_poly.entity_id
_entity_poly.type
_entity_poly.pdbx_seq_one_letter_code
_entity_poly.pdbx_strand_id
1 'polypeptide(L)'
;MASRHLKNIDDEEYSPLLLAACITSKDYRDAFKILREQGCELITNRFYYDDTKEICTGLEKHGTKDLNLMAYIAIGEYLANVGGGSGMSTYLNEIFHIVVELKNRS
;
A
#
# COMPACT_ATOMS: atom_id res chain seq x y z
N MET A 1 -24.51 -1.15 11.83
CA MET A 1 -23.84 -0.16 10.95
C MET A 1 -22.98 -0.95 9.98
N ALA A 2 -23.34 -1.00 8.71
CA ALA A 2 -22.60 -1.74 7.70
C ALA A 2 -21.18 -1.16 7.55
N SER A 3 -20.18 -2.04 7.52
CA SER A 3 -18.75 -1.73 7.45
C SER A 3 -18.43 -0.78 6.30
N ARG A 4 -18.15 0.49 6.61
CA ARG A 4 -17.65 1.52 5.67
C ARG A 4 -16.22 1.28 5.18
N HIS A 5 -15.62 0.13 5.49
CA HIS A 5 -14.17 -0.08 5.54
C HIS A 5 -13.64 -1.01 4.43
N LEU A 6 -14.51 -1.41 3.52
CA LEU A 6 -14.18 -1.98 2.21
C LEU A 6 -14.96 -1.16 1.20
N LYS A 7 -14.60 0.11 1.05
CA LYS A 7 -15.35 1.01 0.17
C LYS A 7 -15.56 0.39 -1.22
N ASN A 8 -14.56 -0.38 -1.66
CA ASN A 8 -14.34 -0.74 -3.05
C ASN A 8 -13.80 -2.19 -3.22
N ILE A 9 -14.13 -3.17 -2.36
CA ILE A 9 -13.61 -4.55 -2.55
C ILE A 9 -14.09 -5.19 -3.86
N ASP A 10 -15.33 -4.88 -4.22
CA ASP A 10 -16.00 -5.31 -5.47
C ASP A 10 -15.70 -4.36 -6.64
N ASP A 11 -14.96 -3.27 -6.40
CA ASP A 11 -14.54 -2.35 -7.44
C ASP A 11 -13.22 -2.88 -8.04
N GLU A 12 -13.30 -3.33 -9.28
CA GLU A 12 -12.15 -3.84 -10.03
C GLU A 12 -11.03 -2.80 -10.20
N GLU A 13 -11.29 -1.51 -9.99
CA GLU A 13 -10.27 -0.47 -10.10
C GLU A 13 -9.52 -0.20 -8.78
N TYR A 14 -10.17 -0.42 -7.62
CA TYR A 14 -9.63 -0.05 -6.31
C TYR A 14 -9.57 -1.21 -5.31
N SER A 15 -9.82 -2.43 -5.76
CA SER A 15 -9.77 -3.60 -4.90
C SER A 15 -8.38 -3.76 -4.26
N PRO A 16 -8.28 -3.93 -2.93
CA PRO A 16 -6.99 -4.15 -2.26
C PRO A 16 -6.31 -5.46 -2.70
N LEU A 17 -7.06 -6.38 -3.31
CA LEU A 17 -6.52 -7.61 -3.90
C LEU A 17 -5.53 -7.33 -5.03
N LEU A 18 -5.60 -6.16 -5.67
CA LEU A 18 -4.72 -5.77 -6.77
C LEU A 18 -3.36 -5.25 -6.31
N LEU A 19 -3.17 -4.94 -5.02
CA LEU A 19 -1.91 -4.39 -4.50
C LEU A 19 -0.71 -5.29 -4.82
N ALA A 20 -0.85 -6.60 -4.67
CA ALA A 20 0.22 -7.55 -4.97
C ALA A 20 0.59 -7.57 -6.47
N ALA A 21 -0.42 -7.44 -7.35
CA ALA A 21 -0.22 -7.36 -8.79
C ALA A 21 0.48 -6.05 -9.19
N CYS A 22 0.06 -4.91 -8.63
CA CYS A 22 0.70 -3.61 -8.85
C CYS A 22 2.16 -3.60 -8.41
N ILE A 23 2.49 -4.23 -7.27
CA ILE A 23 3.87 -4.33 -6.79
C ILE A 23 4.73 -5.20 -7.72
N THR A 24 4.20 -6.34 -8.17
CA THR A 24 4.91 -7.25 -9.08
C THR A 24 5.20 -6.61 -10.44
N SER A 25 4.21 -5.90 -10.99
CA SER A 25 4.29 -5.20 -12.28
C SER A 25 5.06 -3.88 -12.21
N LYS A 26 5.38 -3.40 -11.00
CA LYS A 26 5.93 -2.07 -10.72
C LYS A 26 4.99 -0.91 -11.09
N ASP A 27 3.68 -1.18 -11.15
CA ASP A 27 2.64 -0.18 -11.37
C ASP A 27 2.32 0.58 -10.06
N TYR A 28 3.34 1.25 -9.49
CA TYR A 28 3.24 1.89 -8.17
C TYR A 28 2.21 3.02 -8.13
N ARG A 29 1.91 3.65 -9.27
CA ARG A 29 0.86 4.66 -9.38
C ARG A 29 -0.51 4.09 -9.01
N ASP A 30 -0.80 2.89 -9.49
CA ASP A 30 -2.06 2.21 -9.20
C ASP A 30 -2.07 1.64 -7.78
N ALA A 31 -0.91 1.17 -7.29
CA ALA A 31 -0.76 0.81 -5.88
C ALA A 31 -1.11 1.98 -4.94
N PHE A 32 -0.61 3.19 -5.20
CA PHE A 32 -0.97 4.38 -4.41
C PHE A 32 -2.44 4.75 -4.53
N LYS A 33 -3.03 4.62 -5.72
CA LYS A 33 -4.45 4.88 -5.95
C LYS A 33 -5.32 3.95 -5.10
N ILE A 34 -5.02 2.65 -5.09
CA ILE A 34 -5.70 1.66 -4.26
C ILE A 34 -5.53 2.01 -2.78
N LEU A 35 -4.30 2.24 -2.31
CA LEU A 35 -4.01 2.58 -0.91
C LEU A 35 -4.81 3.81 -0.44
N ARG A 36 -4.95 4.84 -1.29
CA ARG A 36 -5.74 6.03 -0.99
C ARG A 36 -7.20 5.70 -0.75
N GLU A 37 -7.82 4.94 -1.66
CA GLU A 37 -9.24 4.60 -1.57
C GLU A 37 -9.53 3.64 -0.41
N GLN A 38 -8.55 2.81 -0.03
CA GLN A 38 -8.61 1.99 1.17
C GLN A 38 -8.41 2.78 2.47
N GLY A 39 -8.08 4.08 2.38
CA GLY A 39 -7.98 4.98 3.53
C GLY A 39 -6.58 5.10 4.14
N CYS A 40 -5.51 4.85 3.37
CA CYS A 40 -4.14 5.10 3.82
C CYS A 40 -3.96 6.60 4.13
N GLU A 41 -3.71 6.91 5.39
CA GLU A 41 -3.64 8.29 5.90
C GLU A 41 -2.45 9.05 5.31
N LEU A 42 -1.35 8.36 5.02
CA LEU A 42 -0.10 8.95 4.53
C LEU A 42 -0.23 9.55 3.11
N ILE A 43 -1.22 9.11 2.33
CA ILE A 43 -1.45 9.58 0.96
C ILE A 43 -2.20 10.92 0.92
N THR A 44 -2.80 11.36 2.03
CA THR A 44 -3.71 12.52 2.02
C THR A 44 -3.05 13.90 2.09
N ASN A 45 -1.79 14.02 2.53
CA ASN A 45 -1.23 15.34 2.89
C ASN A 45 0.01 15.82 2.13
N ARG A 46 0.68 14.98 1.33
CA ARG A 46 1.92 15.41 0.63
C ARG A 46 2.35 14.54 -0.56
N PHE A 47 1.70 13.41 -0.78
CA PHE A 47 2.04 12.46 -1.84
C PHE A 47 1.30 12.80 -3.14
N TYR A 48 1.44 14.04 -3.60
CA TYR A 48 1.09 14.37 -4.98
C TYR A 48 2.24 13.90 -5.85
N TYR A 49 2.02 12.87 -6.66
CA TYR A 49 2.54 12.56 -8.02
C TYR A 49 3.87 13.16 -8.53
N ASP A 50 4.71 13.67 -7.65
CA ASP A 50 5.95 14.31 -7.97
C ASP A 50 6.99 13.20 -7.96
N ASP A 51 7.19 12.63 -9.14
CA ASP A 51 8.14 11.55 -9.44
C ASP A 51 9.61 11.95 -9.20
N THR A 52 9.87 13.10 -8.58
CA THR A 52 11.19 13.73 -8.54
C THR A 52 11.86 13.73 -7.17
N LYS A 53 11.19 13.29 -6.09
CA LYS A 53 11.79 13.25 -4.74
C LYS A 53 11.79 11.85 -4.16
N GLU A 54 12.99 11.33 -3.92
CA GLU A 54 13.19 10.21 -3.02
C GLU A 54 12.64 10.56 -1.65
N ILE A 55 11.84 9.64 -1.10
CA ILE A 55 11.27 9.78 0.23
C ILE A 55 11.94 8.77 1.13
N CYS A 56 12.56 9.26 2.20
CA CYS A 56 13.16 8.41 3.23
C CYS A 56 12.05 7.59 3.89
N THR A 57 12.16 6.27 3.78
CA THR A 57 11.17 5.32 4.28
C THR A 57 11.62 4.63 5.57
N GLY A 58 12.92 4.70 5.88
CA GLY A 58 13.53 3.89 6.95
C GLY A 58 13.76 2.43 6.55
N LEU A 59 13.48 2.07 5.29
CA LEU A 59 13.62 0.72 4.75
C LEU A 59 14.83 0.57 3.80
N GLU A 60 15.71 1.57 3.77
CA GLU A 60 16.86 1.65 2.84
C GLU A 60 17.81 0.45 3.01
N LYS A 61 17.88 -0.13 4.21
CA LYS A 61 18.70 -1.31 4.53
C LYS A 61 18.18 -2.63 3.94
N HIS A 62 16.89 -2.70 3.59
CA HIS A 62 16.26 -3.93 3.10
C HIS A 62 16.48 -4.09 1.61
N GLY A 63 16.75 -5.30 1.10
CA GLY A 63 16.90 -5.54 -0.33
C GLY A 63 15.54 -5.61 -1.06
N THR A 64 15.50 -5.45 -2.38
CA THR A 64 14.24 -5.49 -3.17
C THR A 64 13.45 -6.80 -2.98
N LYS A 65 14.14 -7.95 -2.85
CA LYS A 65 13.47 -9.23 -2.58
C LYS A 65 12.80 -9.25 -1.20
N ASP A 66 13.46 -8.66 -0.22
CA ASP A 66 12.97 -8.57 1.16
C ASP A 66 11.76 -7.63 1.24
N LEU A 67 11.85 -6.47 0.60
CA LEU A 67 10.73 -5.53 0.47
C LEU A 67 9.50 -6.14 -0.19
N ASN A 68 9.65 -6.90 -1.27
CA ASN A 68 8.53 -7.59 -1.90
C ASN A 68 7.88 -8.61 -0.95
N LEU A 69 8.68 -9.37 -0.19
CA LEU A 69 8.17 -10.30 0.80
C LEU A 69 7.41 -9.57 1.92
N MET A 70 7.99 -8.49 2.46
CA MET A 70 7.34 -7.64 3.46
C MET A 70 6.01 -7.10 2.95
N ALA A 71 5.95 -6.64 1.69
CA ALA A 71 4.71 -6.17 1.09
C ALA A 71 3.63 -7.25 1.04
N TYR A 72 3.97 -8.46 0.58
CA TYR A 72 3.00 -9.54 0.51
C TYR A 72 2.51 -9.99 1.89
N ILE A 73 3.39 -10.00 2.89
CA ILE A 73 2.99 -10.28 4.28
C ILE A 73 2.04 -9.19 4.77
N ALA A 74 2.39 -7.91 4.63
CA ALA A 74 1.57 -6.80 5.07
C ALA A 74 0.22 -6.74 4.34
N ILE A 75 0.17 -7.05 3.04
CA ILE A 75 -1.07 -7.18 2.26
C ILE A 75 -1.91 -8.35 2.79
N GLY A 76 -1.29 -9.51 3.03
CA GLY A 76 -1.97 -10.67 3.60
C GLY A 76 -2.58 -10.38 4.97
N GLU A 77 -1.82 -9.72 5.85
CA GLU A 77 -2.29 -9.29 7.16
C GLU A 77 -3.40 -8.24 7.05
N TYR A 78 -3.26 -7.26 6.15
CA TYR A 78 -4.30 -6.29 5.86
C TYR A 78 -5.59 -7.00 5.45
N LEU A 79 -5.52 -7.92 4.49
CA LEU A 79 -6.65 -8.71 3.96
C LEU A 79 -7.26 -9.67 5.00
N ALA A 80 -6.45 -10.26 5.87
CA ALA A 80 -6.91 -11.16 6.93
C ALA A 80 -7.63 -10.42 8.07
N ASN A 81 -7.20 -9.19 8.36
CA ASN A 81 -7.79 -8.33 9.40
C ASN A 81 -8.93 -7.44 8.87
N VAL A 82 -9.41 -7.70 7.64
CA VAL A 82 -10.58 -7.06 7.04
C VAL A 82 -11.84 -7.44 7.81
N GLY A 83 -12.10 -6.69 8.88
CA GLY A 83 -13.22 -6.96 9.79
C GLY A 83 -13.28 -6.12 11.06
N GLY A 84 -12.31 -5.23 11.31
CA GLY A 84 -12.34 -4.28 12.44
C GLY A 84 -11.17 -4.39 13.42
N GLY A 85 -10.05 -5.00 13.02
CA GLY A 85 -8.82 -4.97 13.82
C GLY A 85 -8.23 -3.56 13.88
N SER A 86 -7.79 -3.14 15.07
CA SER A 86 -7.10 -1.85 15.30
C SER A 86 -5.80 -1.67 14.52
N GLY A 87 -5.28 -2.71 13.86
CA GLY A 87 -4.04 -2.69 13.08
C GLY A 87 -4.19 -2.35 11.59
N MET A 88 -5.41 -2.10 11.09
CA MET A 88 -5.64 -1.93 9.64
C MET A 88 -4.90 -0.71 9.03
N SER A 89 -4.90 0.44 9.71
CA SER A 89 -4.15 1.62 9.27
C SER A 89 -2.64 1.40 9.34
N THR A 90 -2.17 0.61 10.32
CA THR A 90 -0.77 0.21 10.43
C THR A 90 -0.31 -0.54 9.18
N TYR A 91 -1.07 -1.55 8.74
CA TYR A 91 -0.70 -2.31 7.55
C TYR A 91 -0.79 -1.48 6.27
N LEU A 92 -1.80 -0.62 6.11
CA LEU A 92 -1.85 0.29 4.96
C LEU A 92 -0.65 1.24 4.90
N ASN A 93 -0.23 1.76 6.05
CA ASN A 93 0.94 2.64 6.15
C ASN A 93 2.26 1.88 5.92
N GLU A 94 2.36 0.64 6.40
CA GLU A 94 3.49 -0.24 6.14
C GLU A 94 3.61 -0.57 4.64
N ILE A 95 2.51 -0.99 4.01
CA ILE A 95 2.45 -1.23 2.56
C ILE A 95 2.86 0.04 1.80
N PHE A 96 2.35 1.20 2.22
CA PHE A 96 2.74 2.48 1.63
C PHE A 96 4.25 2.70 1.67
N HIS A 97 4.90 2.59 2.84
CA HIS A 97 6.34 2.80 2.94
C HIS A 97 7.14 1.82 2.07
N ILE A 98 6.69 0.57 1.97
CA ILE A 98 7.34 -0.42 1.11
C ILE A 98 7.18 -0.06 -0.37
N VAL A 99 5.97 0.34 -0.80
CA VAL A 99 5.71 0.77 -2.20
C VAL A 99 6.54 2.00 -2.56
N VAL A 100 6.70 2.96 -1.63
CA VAL A 100 7.57 4.12 -1.81
C VAL A 100 9.03 3.70 -1.97
N GLU A 101 9.52 2.79 -1.13
CA GLU A 101 10.90 2.32 -1.20
C GLU A 101 11.18 1.55 -2.50
N LEU A 102 10.23 0.72 -2.94
CA LEU A 102 10.32 0.01 -4.21
C LEU A 102 10.30 0.98 -5.41
N LYS A 103 9.48 2.04 -5.34
CA LYS A 103 9.47 3.12 -6.33
C LYS A 103 10.81 3.86 -6.39
N ASN A 104 11.38 4.25 -5.24
CA ASN A 104 12.68 4.96 -5.19
C ASN A 104 13.81 4.21 -5.90
N ARG A 105 13.69 2.87 -6.01
CA ARG A 105 14.71 1.98 -6.59
C ARG A 105 14.44 1.57 -8.05
N SER A 106 13.32 2.01 -8.63
CA SER A 106 12.89 1.65 -9.99
C SER A 106 13.24 2.75 -10.98
#